data_AF-B7G3Z6-F1
#
_entry.id   AF-B7G3Z6-F1
#
_cell.length_a   1.000
_cell.length_b   1.000
_cell.length_c   1.000
_cell.angle_alpha   90.00
_cell.angle_beta   90.00
_cell.angle_gamma   90.00
#
_symmetry.space_group_name_H-M   'P 1'
#
loop_
_entity.id
_entity.type
_entity.pdbx_description
1 polymer ?
#
loop_
_entity_poly.entity_id
_entity_poly.type
_entity_poly.pdbx_seq_one_letter_code
_entity_poly.pdbx_strand_id
1 'polypeptide(L)'
;MAPQQQDVFHAVIFDSARQSDSSEPLIEHGYCAMEGNHDSASTPVPNLSEKMFSTFKWSSLFLGLLVGFFIQFSTLGANFLVITIWGEEVVTKSKQDIILFSLMWSFFTSAMAIVILGFLRNLVSITFKAVSGEKQEEDDSKASNSLLEEMVLHMECRFVVGALVGVCFAWTMTDILLGMKAQIMYSIITLVVALIWCRSMMWFFARSSVHQPAVSGSLLVV
;
A
#
# COMPACT_ATOMS: atom_id res chain seq x y z
N MET A 1 39.83 19.04 16.53
CA MET A 1 40.25 17.64 16.35
C MET A 1 39.53 16.84 17.43
N ALA A 2 38.42 16.21 17.05
CA ALA A 2 37.52 15.42 17.91
C ALA A 2 36.95 14.29 17.04
N PRO A 3 36.58 13.14 17.62
CA PRO A 3 36.73 11.85 16.96
C PRO A 3 35.58 11.49 16.01
N GLN A 4 35.93 10.72 14.97
CA GLN A 4 34.99 10.00 14.12
C GLN A 4 34.32 8.89 14.94
N GLN A 5 32.99 8.91 14.98
CA GLN A 5 32.19 7.78 15.42
C GLN A 5 31.65 7.09 14.16
N GLN A 6 32.18 5.90 13.93
CA GLN A 6 31.92 5.05 12.77
C GLN A 6 30.77 4.11 13.15
N ASP A 7 29.54 4.49 12.79
CA ASP A 7 28.37 3.65 13.04
C ASP A 7 28.33 2.50 12.02
N VAL A 8 28.63 1.32 12.54
CA VAL A 8 28.51 0.01 11.91
C VAL A 8 27.02 -0.25 11.67
N PHE A 9 26.58 -0.14 10.42
CA PHE A 9 25.24 -0.58 10.02
C PHE A 9 25.15 -2.10 10.05
N HIS A 10 24.57 -2.62 11.13
CA HIS A 10 24.15 -4.01 11.23
C HIS A 10 22.99 -4.25 10.25
N ALA A 11 23.22 -5.13 9.28
CA ALA A 11 22.19 -5.60 8.37
C ALA A 11 21.07 -6.30 9.16
N VAL A 12 19.85 -5.77 9.06
CA VAL A 12 18.64 -6.42 9.57
C VAL A 12 18.27 -7.50 8.57
N ILE A 13 18.65 -8.74 8.86
CA ILE A 13 18.14 -9.93 8.20
C ILE A 13 16.69 -10.11 8.68
N PHE A 14 15.74 -9.93 7.77
CA PHE A 14 14.33 -10.17 8.03
C PHE A 14 14.08 -11.67 7.93
N ASP A 15 14.28 -12.38 9.03
CA ASP A 15 14.03 -13.81 9.15
C ASP A 15 12.51 -14.04 9.21
N SER A 16 11.92 -14.39 8.06
CA SER A 16 10.49 -14.71 7.95
C SER A 16 10.25 -16.16 8.37
N ALA A 17 10.52 -16.46 9.64
CA ALA A 17 10.15 -17.73 10.26
C ALA A 17 8.71 -17.61 10.80
N ARG A 18 7.73 -17.84 9.93
CA ARG A 18 6.35 -18.12 10.38
C ARG A 18 6.24 -19.62 10.65
N GLN A 19 6.66 -20.01 11.84
CA GLN A 19 6.34 -21.29 12.45
C GLN A 19 4.83 -21.32 12.75
N SER A 20 4.11 -22.23 12.10
CA SER A 20 2.74 -22.59 12.46
C SER A 20 2.69 -24.11 12.65
N ASP A 21 3.35 -24.56 13.72
CA ASP A 21 3.08 -25.85 14.32
C ASP A 21 1.75 -25.76 15.08
N SER A 22 0.72 -26.40 14.55
CA SER A 22 -0.40 -26.88 15.35
C SER A 22 -0.72 -28.30 14.90
N SER A 23 -0.08 -29.22 15.59
CA SER A 23 -0.36 -30.65 15.60
C SER A 23 -1.77 -30.95 16.12
N GLU A 24 -2.24 -32.14 15.72
CA GLU A 24 -3.32 -32.99 16.27
C GLU A 24 -4.73 -32.92 15.64
N PRO A 25 -5.49 -34.05 15.65
CA PRO A 25 -5.07 -35.43 15.53
C PRO A 25 -5.89 -36.25 14.52
N LEU A 26 -5.30 -37.40 14.21
CA LEU A 26 -5.76 -38.52 13.40
C LEU A 26 -7.06 -39.11 13.99
N ILE A 27 -8.20 -38.98 13.28
CA ILE A 27 -9.34 -39.87 13.46
C ILE A 27 -9.49 -40.72 12.20
N GLU A 28 -8.95 -41.91 12.35
CA GLU A 28 -9.17 -43.11 11.56
C GLU A 28 -10.63 -43.56 11.75
N HIS A 29 -11.41 -43.59 10.66
CA HIS A 29 -12.58 -44.47 10.59
C HIS A 29 -12.81 -44.89 9.14
N GLY A 30 -12.49 -46.16 8.87
CA GLY A 30 -12.61 -46.79 7.57
C GLY A 30 -14.00 -47.38 7.28
N TYR A 31 -14.13 -47.74 5.99
CA TYR A 31 -15.17 -48.52 5.29
C TYR A 31 -16.53 -47.80 5.04
N CYS A 32 -17.18 -47.91 3.88
CA CYS A 32 -17.10 -48.92 2.81
C CYS A 32 -17.58 -48.36 1.46
N ALA A 33 -17.10 -49.01 0.39
CA ALA A 33 -17.39 -48.71 -1.01
C ALA A 33 -18.88 -48.80 -1.38
N MET A 34 -19.30 -47.98 -2.35
CA MET A 34 -20.21 -48.39 -3.42
C MET A 34 -19.89 -47.64 -4.72
N GLU A 35 -19.90 -48.46 -5.75
CA GLU A 35 -19.44 -48.31 -7.12
C GLU A 35 -20.48 -47.58 -8.00
N GLY A 36 -20.00 -46.77 -8.93
CA GLY A 36 -20.64 -46.56 -10.24
C GLY A 36 -21.84 -45.61 -10.34
N ASN A 37 -21.59 -44.35 -10.68
CA ASN A 37 -22.31 -43.73 -11.79
C ASN A 37 -21.49 -42.58 -12.41
N HIS A 38 -21.32 -42.64 -13.74
CA HIS A 38 -20.89 -41.55 -14.60
C HIS A 38 -21.75 -40.31 -14.32
N ASP A 39 -21.15 -39.17 -14.00
CA ASP A 39 -21.60 -37.82 -14.38
C ASP A 39 -20.61 -36.73 -13.88
N SER A 40 -19.94 -36.07 -14.83
CA SER A 40 -19.36 -34.72 -14.76
C SER A 40 -18.42 -34.39 -13.58
N ALA A 41 -17.18 -34.88 -13.66
CA ALA A 41 -16.05 -34.35 -12.90
C ALA A 41 -15.60 -32.98 -13.45
N SER A 42 -16.40 -31.94 -13.23
CA SER A 42 -15.98 -30.54 -13.33
C SER A 42 -15.75 -30.01 -11.92
N THR A 43 -14.56 -30.24 -11.37
CA THR A 43 -14.15 -29.66 -10.08
C THR A 43 -14.04 -28.14 -10.23
N PRO A 44 -14.90 -27.35 -9.55
CA PRO A 44 -14.83 -25.91 -9.61
C PRO A 44 -13.79 -25.46 -8.59
N VAL A 45 -12.52 -25.36 -8.99
CA VAL A 45 -11.45 -24.79 -8.17
C VAL A 45 -11.07 -23.33 -8.51
N PRO A 46 -12.00 -22.37 -8.79
CA PRO A 46 -11.64 -20.96 -8.93
C PRO A 46 -11.72 -20.12 -7.62
N ASN A 47 -12.25 -20.64 -6.52
CA ASN A 47 -12.55 -19.82 -5.32
C ASN A 47 -11.33 -19.37 -4.48
N LEU A 48 -10.17 -20.03 -4.59
CA LEU A 48 -9.02 -19.72 -3.72
C LEU A 48 -8.33 -18.40 -4.12
N SER A 49 -8.27 -18.13 -5.43
CA SER A 49 -7.59 -16.95 -5.99
C SER A 49 -8.30 -15.65 -5.59
N GLU A 50 -9.63 -15.61 -5.68
CA GLU A 50 -10.41 -14.42 -5.33
C GLU A 50 -10.25 -14.00 -3.86
N LYS A 51 -10.19 -14.97 -2.94
CA LYS A 51 -10.00 -14.72 -1.50
C LYS A 51 -8.62 -14.16 -1.18
N MET A 52 -7.57 -14.65 -1.85
CA MET A 52 -6.22 -14.10 -1.68
C MET A 52 -6.14 -12.68 -2.25
N PHE A 53 -6.77 -12.43 -3.40
CA PHE A 53 -6.84 -11.09 -3.99
C PHE A 53 -7.61 -10.08 -3.13
N SER A 54 -8.74 -10.48 -2.52
CA SER A 54 -9.49 -9.59 -1.63
C SER A 54 -8.69 -9.22 -0.37
N THR A 55 -7.97 -10.20 0.18
CA THR A 55 -7.12 -9.99 1.37
C THR A 55 -5.95 -9.07 1.03
N PHE A 56 -5.34 -9.26 -0.14
CA PHE A 56 -4.23 -8.41 -0.60
C PHE A 56 -4.67 -6.96 -0.84
N LYS A 57 -5.88 -6.75 -1.40
CA LYS A 57 -6.48 -5.41 -1.57
C LYS A 57 -6.69 -4.69 -0.23
N TRP A 58 -7.17 -5.42 0.78
CA TRP A 58 -7.35 -4.84 2.13
C TRP A 58 -6.01 -4.54 2.81
N SER A 59 -5.02 -5.41 2.62
CA SER A 59 -3.67 -5.21 3.13
C SER A 59 -3.04 -3.93 2.58
N SER A 60 -3.14 -3.68 1.27
CA SER A 60 -2.55 -2.46 0.67
C SER A 60 -3.23 -1.18 1.18
N LEU A 61 -4.55 -1.20 1.38
CA LEU A 61 -5.30 -0.09 1.95
C LEU A 61 -4.86 0.18 3.41
N PHE A 62 -4.76 -0.86 4.22
CA PHE A 62 -4.35 -0.75 5.62
C PHE A 62 -2.90 -0.26 5.76
N LEU A 63 -2.01 -0.73 4.88
CA LEU A 63 -0.63 -0.27 4.83
C LEU A 63 -0.56 1.21 4.46
N GLY A 64 -1.34 1.66 3.46
CA GLY A 64 -1.50 3.08 3.16
C GLY A 64 -1.98 3.89 4.36
N LEU A 65 -3.01 3.40 5.05
CA LEU A 65 -3.57 4.06 6.24
C LEU A 65 -2.53 4.20 7.36
N LEU A 66 -1.79 3.13 7.67
CA LEU A 66 -0.71 3.15 8.67
C LEU A 66 0.38 4.15 8.31
N VAL A 67 0.77 4.22 7.04
CA VAL A 67 1.75 5.19 6.57
C VAL A 67 1.25 6.61 6.74
N GLY A 68 0.01 6.90 6.36
CA GLY A 68 -0.59 8.22 6.56
C GLY A 68 -0.63 8.62 8.04
N PHE A 69 -0.98 7.68 8.92
CA PHE A 69 -0.94 7.88 10.36
C PHE A 69 0.47 8.17 10.87
N PHE A 70 1.46 7.39 10.41
CA PHE A 70 2.86 7.58 10.80
C PHE A 70 3.38 8.95 10.38
N ILE A 71 3.11 9.39 9.15
CA ILE A 71 3.50 10.73 8.65
C ILE A 71 2.93 11.84 9.55
N GLN A 72 1.67 11.71 9.96
CA GLN A 72 1.03 12.71 10.83
C GLN A 72 1.60 12.70 12.25
N PHE A 73 1.79 11.52 12.84
CA PHE A 73 2.42 11.37 14.15
C PHE A 73 3.84 11.92 14.16
N SER A 74 4.57 11.64 13.09
CA SER A 74 5.90 12.14 12.86
C SER A 74 5.83 13.69 12.83
N THR A 75 4.86 14.29 12.12
CA THR A 75 4.69 15.76 12.05
C THR A 75 4.35 16.39 13.40
N LEU A 76 3.51 15.71 14.20
CA LEU A 76 3.24 16.12 15.60
C LEU A 76 4.50 16.04 16.46
N GLY A 77 5.27 14.96 16.33
CA GLY A 77 6.55 14.79 17.00
C GLY A 77 7.56 15.86 16.59
N ALA A 78 7.58 16.25 15.32
CA ALA A 78 8.39 17.32 14.78
C ALA A 78 8.03 18.67 15.42
N ASN A 79 6.73 19.01 15.49
CA ASN A 79 6.24 20.21 16.17
C ASN A 79 6.59 20.20 17.67
N PHE A 80 6.42 19.05 18.34
CA PHE A 80 6.75 18.91 19.75
C PHE A 80 8.26 19.03 20.01
N LEU A 81 9.09 18.43 19.15
CA LEU A 81 10.55 18.48 19.23
C LEU A 81 11.04 19.91 19.00
N VAL A 82 10.46 20.63 18.04
CA VAL A 82 10.72 22.06 17.81
C VAL A 82 10.41 22.88 19.07
N ILE A 83 9.23 22.69 19.68
CA ILE A 83 8.86 23.39 20.92
C ILE A 83 9.82 23.05 22.07
N THR A 84 10.20 21.78 22.19
CA THR A 84 11.05 21.28 23.29
C THR A 84 12.51 21.73 23.15
N ILE A 85 13.06 21.75 21.93
CA ILE A 85 14.45 22.13 21.67
C ILE A 85 14.63 23.64 21.69
N TRP A 86 13.68 24.41 21.16
CA TRP A 86 13.86 25.86 21.03
C TRP A 86 13.38 26.68 22.21
N GLY A 87 12.49 26.18 23.06
CA GLY A 87 12.04 26.91 24.25
C GLY A 87 11.60 28.35 23.97
N GLU A 88 11.53 29.18 25.02
CA GLU A 88 11.03 30.56 24.93
C GLU A 88 12.00 31.53 24.24
N GLU A 89 13.29 31.19 24.12
CA GLU A 89 14.36 32.14 23.73
C GLU A 89 14.56 32.33 22.21
N VAL A 90 13.85 31.60 21.33
CA VAL A 90 14.21 31.53 19.89
C VAL A 90 13.30 32.32 18.95
N VAL A 91 12.26 33.00 19.48
CA VAL A 91 11.28 33.77 18.69
C VAL A 91 11.92 34.86 17.80
N THR A 92 13.17 35.26 18.04
CA THR A 92 13.80 36.37 17.31
C THR A 92 14.90 35.99 16.30
N LYS A 93 15.48 34.77 16.33
CA LYS A 93 16.72 34.49 15.57
C LYS A 93 16.64 33.45 14.45
N SER A 94 15.62 32.59 14.40
CA SER A 94 15.67 31.43 13.48
C SER A 94 14.49 31.27 12.52
N LYS A 95 14.38 32.18 11.55
CA LYS A 95 13.53 31.93 10.37
C LYS A 95 14.12 30.82 9.49
N GLN A 96 15.46 30.74 9.43
CA GLN A 96 16.16 29.82 8.53
C GLN A 96 16.10 28.36 9.01
N ASP A 97 16.21 28.09 10.31
CA ASP A 97 16.19 26.70 10.77
C ASP A 97 14.78 26.12 10.73
N ILE A 98 13.72 26.93 10.91
CA ILE A 98 12.33 26.49 10.70
C ILE A 98 12.15 26.02 9.25
N ILE A 99 12.68 26.79 8.28
CA ILE A 99 12.63 26.44 6.86
C ILE A 99 13.45 25.17 6.60
N LEU A 100 14.68 25.07 7.12
CA LEU A 100 15.54 23.90 6.94
C LEU A 100 14.91 22.63 7.55
N PHE A 101 14.33 22.75 8.74
CA PHE A 101 13.63 21.66 9.41
C PHE A 101 12.42 21.21 8.60
N SER A 102 11.60 22.15 8.14
CA SER A 102 10.45 21.84 7.28
C SER A 102 10.86 21.17 5.95
N LEU A 103 11.96 21.61 5.34
CA LEU A 103 12.50 20.99 4.12
C LEU A 103 13.04 19.59 4.38
N MET A 104 13.84 19.41 5.42
CA MET A 104 14.40 18.10 5.80
C MET A 104 13.29 17.11 6.14
N TRP A 105 12.26 17.58 6.85
CA TRP A 105 11.07 16.81 7.18
C TRP A 105 10.28 16.36 5.96
N SER A 106 10.04 17.29 5.04
CA SER A 106 9.33 17.02 3.79
C SER A 106 10.11 16.04 2.92
N PHE A 107 11.44 16.20 2.86
CA PHE A 107 12.32 15.26 2.18
C PHE A 107 12.26 13.87 2.79
N PHE A 108 12.34 13.76 4.12
CA PHE A 108 12.26 12.48 4.83
C PHE A 108 10.92 11.78 4.61
N THR A 109 9.82 12.52 4.73
CA THR A 109 8.46 12.02 4.49
C THR A 109 8.29 11.52 3.05
N SER A 110 8.81 12.29 2.08
CA SER A 110 8.81 11.92 0.66
C SER A 110 9.64 10.67 0.40
N ALA A 111 10.86 10.60 0.95
CA ALA A 111 11.73 9.44 0.83
C ALA A 111 11.09 8.17 1.42
N MET A 112 10.47 8.28 2.60
CA MET A 112 9.70 7.17 3.20
C MET A 112 8.56 6.71 2.29
N ALA A 113 7.78 7.63 1.74
CA ALA A 113 6.69 7.29 0.83
C ALA A 113 7.19 6.55 -0.42
N ILE A 114 8.30 7.00 -1.02
CA ILE A 114 8.91 6.34 -2.19
C ILE A 114 9.41 4.93 -1.83
N VAL A 115 10.10 4.77 -0.70
CA VAL A 115 10.60 3.47 -0.25
C VAL A 115 9.45 2.48 -0.08
N ILE A 116 8.34 2.91 0.54
CA ILE A 116 7.18 2.05 0.78
C ILE A 116 6.48 1.68 -0.54
N LEU A 117 6.31 2.64 -1.46
CA LEU A 117 5.81 2.37 -2.81
C LEU A 117 6.72 1.37 -3.55
N GLY A 118 8.03 1.53 -3.44
CA GLY A 118 9.02 0.60 -4.00
C GLY A 118 8.89 -0.81 -3.44
N PHE A 119 8.75 -0.94 -2.12
CA PHE A 119 8.52 -2.23 -1.46
C PHE A 119 7.21 -2.88 -1.90
N LEU A 120 6.12 -2.11 -2.00
CA LEU A 120 4.84 -2.62 -2.49
C LEU A 120 4.95 -3.13 -3.93
N ARG A 121 5.59 -2.35 -4.82
CA ARG A 121 5.79 -2.75 -6.21
C ARG A 121 6.64 -4.01 -6.34
N ASN A 122 7.67 -4.13 -5.51
CA ASN A 122 8.51 -5.32 -5.46
C ASN A 122 7.73 -6.55 -4.93
N LEU A 123 6.94 -6.37 -3.86
CA LEU A 123 6.09 -7.44 -3.32
C LEU A 123 5.08 -7.94 -4.34
N VAL A 124 4.35 -7.05 -5.02
CA VAL A 124 3.38 -7.43 -6.06
C VAL A 124 4.08 -8.20 -7.18
N SER A 125 5.25 -7.73 -7.62
CA SER A 125 6.02 -8.39 -8.69
C SER A 125 6.45 -9.80 -8.29
N ILE A 126 6.93 -9.99 -7.06
CA ILE A 126 7.35 -11.31 -6.56
C ILE A 126 6.15 -12.23 -6.39
N THR A 127 5.06 -11.77 -5.76
CA THR A 127 3.84 -12.56 -5.59
C THR A 127 3.26 -12.97 -6.93
N PHE A 128 3.23 -12.07 -7.92
CA PHE A 128 2.72 -12.40 -9.25
C PHE A 128 3.61 -13.42 -9.96
N LYS A 129 4.93 -13.27 -9.90
CA LYS A 129 5.89 -14.25 -10.46
C LYS A 129 5.75 -15.62 -9.81
N ALA A 130 5.53 -15.66 -8.49
CA ALA A 130 5.33 -16.92 -7.77
C ALA A 130 4.02 -17.61 -8.17
N VAL A 131 2.94 -16.84 -8.39
CA VAL A 131 1.64 -17.39 -8.81
C VAL A 131 1.62 -17.79 -10.29
N SER A 132 2.36 -17.07 -11.14
CA SER A 132 2.37 -17.31 -12.60
C SER A 132 3.45 -18.29 -13.07
N GLY A 133 4.43 -18.61 -12.20
CA GLY A 133 5.63 -19.35 -12.55
C GLY A 133 5.45 -20.84 -12.87
N GLU A 134 4.23 -21.39 -12.74
CA GLU A 134 4.03 -22.83 -12.86
C GLU A 134 3.53 -23.31 -14.23
N LYS A 135 3.15 -22.44 -15.19
CA LYS A 135 2.36 -22.96 -16.33
C LYS A 135 2.37 -22.35 -17.75
N GLN A 136 3.20 -21.39 -18.18
CA GLN A 136 3.00 -20.89 -19.56
C GLN A 136 4.24 -20.47 -20.38
N GLU A 137 4.21 -20.94 -21.63
CA GLU A 137 5.13 -20.77 -22.76
C GLU A 137 5.31 -19.31 -23.21
N GLU A 138 6.43 -19.03 -23.88
CA GLU A 138 7.00 -17.69 -24.19
C GLU A 138 6.07 -16.69 -24.92
N ASP A 139 5.03 -17.13 -25.63
CA ASP A 139 4.18 -16.24 -26.45
C ASP A 139 3.04 -15.55 -25.65
N ASP A 140 2.60 -16.12 -24.52
CA ASP A 140 1.55 -15.53 -23.65
C ASP A 140 2.09 -14.47 -22.65
N SER A 141 3.40 -14.22 -22.69
CA SER A 141 4.10 -13.32 -21.76
C SER A 141 3.71 -11.84 -21.95
N LYS A 142 3.41 -11.39 -23.17
CA LYS A 142 3.05 -9.97 -23.39
C LYS A 142 1.69 -9.60 -22.81
N ALA A 143 0.67 -10.46 -22.99
CA ALA A 143 -0.67 -10.21 -22.48
C ALA A 143 -0.70 -10.24 -20.94
N SER A 144 0.00 -11.20 -20.33
CA SER A 144 0.10 -11.31 -18.87
C SER A 144 0.82 -10.13 -18.22
N ASN A 145 1.88 -9.59 -18.85
CA ASN A 145 2.56 -8.39 -18.34
C ASN A 145 1.65 -7.15 -18.36
N SER A 146 0.81 -6.98 -19.39
CA SER A 146 -0.14 -5.86 -19.44
C SER A 146 -1.20 -5.93 -18.32
N LEU A 147 -1.71 -7.12 -18.02
CA LEU A 147 -2.62 -7.34 -16.89
C LEU A 147 -1.94 -7.09 -15.55
N LEU A 148 -0.68 -7.50 -15.39
CA LEU A 148 0.10 -7.27 -14.19
C LEU A 148 0.27 -5.76 -13.93
N GLU A 149 0.64 -5.00 -14.96
CA GLU A 149 0.77 -3.54 -14.86
C GLU A 149 -0.56 -2.88 -14.45
N GLU A 150 -1.69 -3.32 -15.01
CA GLU A 150 -3.00 -2.79 -14.63
C GLU A 150 -3.39 -3.15 -13.18
N MET A 151 -3.05 -4.37 -12.73
CA MET A 151 -3.28 -4.78 -11.34
C MET A 151 -2.39 -4.00 -10.35
N VAL A 152 -1.13 -3.76 -10.70
CA VAL A 152 -0.19 -2.93 -9.92
C VAL A 152 -0.70 -1.50 -9.83
N LEU A 153 -1.15 -0.92 -10.94
CA LEU A 153 -1.70 0.43 -10.95
C LEU A 153 -2.95 0.55 -10.05
N HIS A 154 -3.83 -0.45 -10.08
CA HIS A 154 -4.98 -0.53 -9.16
C HIS A 154 -4.60 -0.69 -7.69
N MET A 155 -3.46 -1.33 -7.39
CA MET A 155 -2.90 -1.47 -6.05
C MET A 155 -2.31 -0.15 -5.56
N GLU A 156 -1.46 0.47 -6.36
CA GLU A 156 -0.81 1.76 -6.08
C GLU A 156 -1.87 2.84 -5.83
N CYS A 157 -2.91 2.90 -6.67
CA CYS A 157 -3.99 3.86 -6.49
C CYS A 157 -4.72 3.68 -5.15
N ARG A 158 -5.07 2.45 -4.77
CA ARG A 158 -5.71 2.16 -3.47
C ARG A 158 -4.80 2.48 -2.29
N PHE A 159 -3.51 2.23 -2.42
CA PHE A 159 -2.53 2.60 -1.41
C PHE A 159 -2.48 4.13 -1.22
N VAL A 160 -2.42 4.91 -2.31
CA VAL A 160 -2.42 6.38 -2.25
C VAL A 160 -3.73 6.91 -1.63
N VAL A 161 -4.87 6.35 -2.02
CA VAL A 161 -6.18 6.68 -1.40
C VAL A 161 -6.14 6.38 0.10
N GLY A 162 -5.63 5.20 0.49
CA GLY A 162 -5.48 4.80 1.89
C GLY A 162 -4.58 5.74 2.69
N ALA A 163 -3.45 6.16 2.11
CA ALA A 163 -2.54 7.12 2.71
C ALA A 163 -3.19 8.49 2.90
N LEU A 164 -3.91 9.00 1.90
CA LEU A 164 -4.66 10.25 2.00
C LEU A 164 -5.73 10.18 3.11
N VAL A 165 -6.51 9.09 3.14
CA VAL A 165 -7.50 8.85 4.21
C VAL A 165 -6.83 8.81 5.57
N GLY A 166 -5.71 8.10 5.70
CA GLY A 166 -4.94 7.99 6.94
C GLY A 166 -4.46 9.35 7.46
N VAL A 167 -3.87 10.17 6.58
CA VAL A 167 -3.45 11.54 6.93
C VAL A 167 -4.62 12.39 7.38
N CYS A 168 -5.74 12.38 6.64
CA CYS A 168 -6.91 13.18 6.99
C CYS A 168 -7.58 12.72 8.29
N PHE A 169 -7.61 11.41 8.54
CA PHE A 169 -8.13 10.84 9.78
C PHE A 169 -7.25 11.23 10.97
N ALA A 170 -5.93 11.15 10.82
CA ALA A 170 -5.00 11.56 11.85
C ALA A 170 -5.07 13.08 12.13
N TRP A 171 -5.24 13.91 11.09
CA TRP A 171 -5.54 15.34 11.23
C TRP A 171 -6.82 15.58 12.02
N THR A 172 -7.91 14.93 11.65
CA THR A 172 -9.21 15.06 12.34
C THR A 172 -9.09 14.65 13.80
N MET A 173 -8.39 13.54 14.10
CA MET A 173 -8.12 13.12 15.47
C MET A 173 -7.31 14.16 16.24
N THR A 174 -6.30 14.75 15.62
CA THR A 174 -5.50 15.83 16.23
C THR A 174 -6.35 17.07 16.52
N ASP A 175 -7.19 17.49 15.57
CA ASP A 175 -8.08 18.64 15.72
C ASP A 175 -9.10 18.41 16.85
N ILE A 176 -9.60 17.17 17.00
CA ILE A 176 -10.48 16.76 18.11
C ILE A 176 -9.73 16.84 19.45
N LEU A 177 -8.49 16.34 19.51
CA LEU A 177 -7.67 16.38 20.72
C LEU A 177 -7.34 17.81 21.16
N LEU A 178 -7.18 18.74 20.22
CA LEU A 178 -6.95 20.16 20.49
C LEU A 178 -8.23 20.95 20.83
N GLY A 179 -9.41 20.36 20.67
CA GLY A 179 -10.69 20.98 21.04
C GLY A 179 -11.15 22.14 20.15
N MET A 180 -10.52 22.33 18.99
CA MET A 180 -10.81 23.45 18.07
C MET A 180 -12.02 23.14 17.17
N LYS A 181 -13.23 23.31 17.71
CA LYS A 181 -14.51 22.96 17.03
C LYS A 181 -14.68 23.54 15.63
N ALA A 182 -14.23 24.77 15.39
CA ALA A 182 -14.36 25.41 14.07
C ALA A 182 -13.42 24.81 13.01
N GLN A 183 -12.21 24.40 13.41
CA GLN A 183 -11.20 23.86 12.50
C GLN A 183 -11.55 22.45 12.02
N ILE A 184 -12.18 21.66 12.89
CA ILE A 184 -12.68 20.31 12.57
C ILE A 184 -13.62 20.31 11.36
N MET A 185 -14.53 21.30 11.27
CA MET A 185 -15.48 21.39 10.15
C MET A 185 -14.76 21.63 8.81
N TYR A 186 -13.77 22.52 8.77
CA TYR A 186 -12.99 22.77 7.54
C TYR A 186 -12.16 21.56 7.13
N SER A 187 -11.57 20.86 8.12
CA SER A 187 -10.81 19.63 7.91
C SER A 187 -11.67 18.52 7.29
N ILE A 188 -12.88 18.31 7.84
CA ILE A 188 -13.84 17.32 7.31
C ILE A 188 -14.32 17.68 5.89
N ILE A 189 -14.65 18.95 5.63
CA ILE A 189 -15.08 19.38 4.28
C ILE A 189 -13.95 19.13 3.28
N THR A 190 -12.72 19.50 3.61
CA THR A 190 -11.55 19.29 2.76
C THR A 190 -11.31 17.81 2.50
N LEU A 191 -11.45 16.96 3.52
CA LEU A 191 -11.40 15.51 3.42
C LEU A 191 -12.45 14.99 2.42
N VAL A 192 -13.71 15.40 2.57
CA VAL A 192 -14.80 14.96 1.69
C VAL A 192 -14.54 15.38 0.23
N VAL A 193 -14.10 16.63 0.01
CA VAL A 193 -13.75 17.12 -1.33
C VAL A 193 -12.59 16.32 -1.93
N ALA A 194 -11.55 16.04 -1.14
CA ALA A 194 -10.42 15.23 -1.59
C ALA A 194 -10.83 13.78 -1.93
N LEU A 195 -11.71 13.16 -1.13
CA LEU A 195 -12.24 11.83 -1.43
C LEU A 195 -13.11 11.80 -2.68
N ILE A 196 -13.96 12.82 -2.88
CA ILE A 196 -14.77 12.96 -4.10
C ILE A 196 -13.85 13.12 -5.32
N TRP A 197 -12.82 13.96 -5.23
CA TRP A 197 -11.85 14.15 -6.30
C TRP A 197 -11.08 12.86 -6.61
N CYS A 198 -10.58 12.17 -5.58
CA CYS A 198 -9.85 10.92 -5.72
C CYS A 198 -10.72 9.82 -6.34
N ARG A 199 -11.98 9.72 -5.90
CA ARG A 199 -12.97 8.81 -6.49
C ARG A 199 -13.26 9.17 -7.94
N SER A 200 -13.37 10.46 -8.26
CA SER A 200 -13.60 10.93 -9.63
C SER A 200 -12.42 10.60 -10.54
N MET A 201 -11.18 10.80 -10.09
CA MET A 201 -9.97 10.42 -10.83
C MET A 201 -9.90 8.92 -11.09
N MET A 202 -10.19 8.08 -10.09
CA MET A 202 -10.26 6.63 -10.28
C MET A 202 -11.32 6.24 -11.31
N TRP A 203 -12.49 6.90 -11.28
CA TRP A 203 -13.55 6.63 -12.24
C TRP A 203 -13.18 7.07 -13.66
N PHE A 204 -12.45 8.18 -13.80
CA PHE A 204 -11.94 8.66 -15.09
C PHE A 204 -10.90 7.70 -15.68
N PHE A 205 -9.94 7.24 -14.87
CA PHE A 205 -8.94 6.25 -15.30
C PHE A 205 -9.57 4.91 -15.68
N ALA A 206 -10.51 4.40 -14.88
CA ALA A 206 -11.23 3.16 -15.20
C ALA A 206 -12.06 3.26 -16.48
N ARG A 207 -12.53 4.46 -16.83
CA ARG A 207 -13.25 4.70 -18.10
C ARG A 207 -12.30 4.76 -19.29
N SER A 208 -11.09 5.29 -19.10
CA SER A 208 -10.07 5.37 -20.15
C SER A 208 -9.53 4.00 -20.56
N SER A 209 -9.44 3.03 -19.65
CA SER A 209 -8.98 1.66 -20.00
C SER A 209 -9.97 0.89 -20.88
N VAL A 210 -11.28 1.13 -20.74
CA VAL A 210 -12.32 0.51 -21.57
C VAL A 210 -12.32 1.02 -23.03
N HIS A 211 -11.69 2.17 -23.28
CA HIS A 211 -11.69 2.83 -24.59
C HIS A 211 -10.39 2.65 -25.38
N GLN A 212 -9.58 1.63 -25.08
CA GLN A 212 -8.65 1.08 -26.08
C GLN A 212 -9.43 0.09 -26.97
N PRO A 213 -9.98 0.52 -28.13
CA PRO A 213 -10.50 -0.44 -29.09
C PRO A 213 -9.34 -1.31 -29.58
N ALA A 214 -9.58 -2.61 -29.68
CA ALA A 214 -8.67 -3.64 -30.15
C ALA A 214 -8.33 -3.49 -31.66
N VAL A 215 -7.83 -2.32 -32.09
CA VAL A 215 -7.58 -2.02 -33.51
C VAL A 215 -6.17 -2.45 -33.95
N SER A 216 -5.34 -3.03 -33.08
CA SER A 216 -3.95 -3.38 -33.41
C SER A 216 -3.75 -4.80 -33.96
N GLY A 217 -4.75 -5.37 -34.65
CA GLY A 217 -4.72 -6.75 -35.13
C GLY A 217 -4.90 -6.96 -36.64
N SER A 218 -5.13 -5.92 -37.45
CA SER A 218 -5.53 -6.13 -38.86
C SER A 218 -4.77 -5.30 -39.91
N LEU A 219 -3.60 -4.75 -39.58
CA LEU A 219 -2.87 -3.87 -40.50
C LEU A 219 -1.38 -4.23 -40.63
N LEU A 220 -1.07 -5.50 -40.92
CA LEU A 220 0.22 -5.89 -41.49
C LEU A 220 0.13 -7.22 -42.26
N VAL A 221 -0.69 -7.23 -43.32
CA VAL A 221 -0.56 -8.17 -44.45
C VAL A 221 -0.80 -7.36 -45.72
N VAL A 222 0.17 -6.52 -46.11
CA VAL A 222 0.44 -6.12 -47.50
C VAL A 222 1.94 -5.92 -47.64
#